data_AF-A0A9E4EX11-F1
#
_entry.id   AF-A0A9E4EX11-F1
#
_cell.length_a   1.000
_cell.length_b   1.000
_cell.length_c   1.000
_cell.angle_alpha   90.00
_cell.angle_beta   90.00
_cell.angle_gamma   90.00
#
_symmetry.space_group_name_H-M   'P 1'
#
loop_
_entity.id
_entity.type
_entity.pdbx_description
1 polymer ?
#
loop_
_entity_poly.entity_id
_entity_poly.type
_entity_poly.pdbx_seq_one_letter_code
_entity_poly.pdbx_strand_id
1 'polypeptide(L)'
;MEMMRQEGGGAVGRSFFTNKTMWLGFAVSFLLLSINGVHSYFPEFPRFERTVGVPLFGNTWLSFWFSPPWTGFFYFVNLDISASIWVFYVLVRLQRGIFNTLGVQSTQRIDFYSEDPFLAHQGLGA
;
A
#
# COMPACT_ATOMS: atom_id res chain seq x y z
N MET A 1 -16.44 -41.27 24.92
CA MET A 1 -17.45 -40.86 23.91
C MET A 1 -17.23 -39.41 23.51
N GLU A 2 -16.03 -39.05 23.03
CA GLU A 2 -15.71 -37.67 22.58
C GLU A 2 -14.83 -37.64 21.30
N MET A 3 -14.79 -38.74 20.55
CA MET A 3 -13.96 -38.88 19.33
C MET A 3 -14.75 -38.95 18.02
N MET A 4 -15.98 -38.43 17.98
CA MET A 4 -16.73 -38.31 16.72
C MET A 4 -17.43 -36.96 16.63
N ARG A 5 -16.66 -35.90 16.37
CA ARG A 5 -17.19 -34.72 15.68
C ARG A 5 -16.32 -34.42 14.48
N GLN A 6 -16.33 -35.36 13.54
CA GLN A 6 -15.90 -35.16 12.18
C GLN A 6 -17.17 -35.11 11.33
N GLU A 7 -17.71 -33.90 11.11
CA GLU A 7 -18.70 -33.66 10.07
C GLU A 7 -18.34 -32.35 9.36
N GLY A 8 -18.03 -32.45 8.06
CA GLY A 8 -18.09 -31.31 7.14
C GLY A 8 -16.83 -30.96 6.35
N GLY A 9 -15.82 -31.83 6.27
CA GLY A 9 -14.72 -31.67 5.31
C GLY A 9 -15.20 -31.81 3.87
N GLY A 10 -15.29 -30.69 3.13
CA GLY A 10 -15.56 -30.71 1.68
C GLY A 10 -16.25 -29.49 1.06
N ALA A 11 -16.72 -28.52 1.84
CA ALA A 11 -17.57 -27.42 1.31
C ALA A 11 -16.98 -26.00 1.41
N VAL A 12 -15.69 -25.85 1.76
CA VAL A 12 -15.06 -24.52 1.94
C VAL A 12 -15.13 -23.70 0.64
N GLY A 13 -14.92 -24.33 -0.53
CA GLY A 13 -15.00 -23.65 -1.82
C GLY A 13 -16.43 -23.20 -2.19
N ARG A 14 -17.43 -24.07 -2.03
CA ARG A 14 -18.82 -23.76 -2.41
C ARG A 14 -19.43 -22.66 -1.53
N SER A 15 -19.10 -22.64 -0.25
CA SER A 15 -19.53 -21.59 0.68
C SER A 15 -18.87 -20.24 0.37
N PHE A 16 -17.58 -20.23 0.03
CA PHE A 16 -16.85 -19.01 -0.33
C PHE A 16 -17.43 -18.33 -1.56
N PHE A 17 -17.61 -19.07 -2.67
CA PHE A 17 -18.17 -18.51 -3.91
C PHE A 17 -19.66 -18.18 -3.86
N THR A 18 -20.38 -18.57 -2.80
CA THR A 18 -21.80 -18.20 -2.60
C THR A 18 -21.95 -16.97 -1.68
N ASN A 19 -20.86 -16.53 -1.03
CA ASN A 19 -20.90 -15.42 -0.09
C ASN A 19 -21.05 -14.06 -0.80
N LYS A 20 -22.16 -13.35 -0.53
CA LYS A 20 -22.42 -12.01 -1.10
C LYS A 20 -21.34 -10.98 -0.75
N THR A 21 -20.72 -11.07 0.43
CA THR A 21 -19.68 -10.15 0.87
C THR A 21 -18.39 -10.33 0.06
N MET A 22 -18.03 -11.57 -0.30
CA MET A 22 -16.90 -11.86 -1.18
C MET A 22 -17.12 -11.22 -2.55
N TRP A 23 -18.29 -11.42 -3.15
CA TRP A 23 -18.65 -10.84 -4.44
C TRP A 23 -18.69 -9.31 -4.40
N LEU A 24 -19.11 -8.71 -3.28
CA LEU A 24 -19.08 -7.26 -3.12
C LEU A 24 -17.65 -6.72 -3.15
N GLY A 25 -16.72 -7.32 -2.38
CA GLY A 25 -15.31 -6.92 -2.38
C GLY A 25 -14.64 -7.11 -3.74
N PHE A 26 -14.96 -8.23 -4.42
CA PHE A 26 -14.52 -8.49 -5.79
C PHE A 26 -15.05 -7.44 -6.77
N ALA A 27 -16.36 -7.18 -6.77
CA ALA A 27 -16.99 -6.21 -7.68
C ALA A 27 -16.41 -4.81 -7.49
N VAL A 28 -16.23 -4.36 -6.24
CA VAL A 28 -15.61 -3.05 -5.93
C VAL A 28 -14.19 -2.98 -6.49
N SER A 29 -13.36 -3.99 -6.20
CA SER A 29 -11.97 -4.03 -6.67
C SER A 29 -11.87 -4.09 -8.20
N PHE A 30 -12.73 -4.90 -8.82
CA PHE A 30 -12.82 -5.08 -10.26
C PHE A 30 -13.25 -3.79 -10.97
N LEU A 31 -14.27 -3.11 -10.47
CA LEU A 31 -14.75 -1.85 -11.04
C LEU A 31 -13.69 -0.75 -10.90
N LEU A 32 -13.09 -0.59 -9.72
CA LEU A 32 -12.04 0.41 -9.49
C LEU A 32 -10.82 0.19 -10.41
N LEU A 33 -10.42 -1.06 -10.61
CA LEU A 33 -9.30 -1.39 -11.50
C LEU A 33 -9.69 -1.22 -12.96
N SER A 34 -10.90 -1.61 -13.35
CA SER A 34 -11.41 -1.49 -14.72
C SER A 34 -11.51 -0.03 -15.15
N ILE A 35 -12.05 0.86 -14.30
CA ILE A 35 -12.14 2.29 -14.61
C ILE A 35 -10.75 2.89 -14.81
N ASN A 36 -9.79 2.54 -13.96
CA ASN A 36 -8.41 3.01 -14.08
C ASN A 36 -7.71 2.44 -15.33
N GLY A 37 -7.96 1.16 -15.63
CA GLY A 37 -7.45 0.51 -16.84
C GLY A 37 -8.00 1.13 -18.11
N VAL A 38 -9.31 1.37 -18.18
CA VAL A 38 -9.96 2.03 -19.33
C VAL A 38 -9.43 3.45 -19.51
N HIS A 39 -9.24 4.21 -18.42
CA HIS A 39 -8.61 5.53 -18.48
C HIS A 39 -7.19 5.49 -19.09
N SER A 40 -6.44 4.41 -18.86
CA SER A 40 -5.10 4.26 -19.46
C SER A 40 -5.13 4.09 -20.99
N TYR A 41 -6.24 3.61 -21.56
CA TYR A 41 -6.42 3.49 -23.01
C TYR A 41 -7.14 4.70 -23.61
N PHE A 42 -8.09 5.28 -22.87
CA PHE A 42 -8.88 6.44 -23.27
C PHE A 42 -8.73 7.56 -22.23
N PRO A 43 -7.81 8.52 -22.45
CA PRO A 43 -7.52 9.60 -21.50
C PRO A 43 -8.71 10.55 -21.26
N GLU A 44 -9.78 10.45 -22.05
CA GLU A 44 -11.00 11.25 -21.92
C GLU A 44 -11.86 10.88 -20.69
N PHE A 45 -11.65 9.70 -20.10
CA PHE A 45 -12.34 9.29 -18.88
C PHE A 45 -11.72 9.94 -17.63
N PRO A 46 -12.49 10.22 -16.56
CA PRO A 46 -11.92 10.72 -15.31
C PRO A 46 -11.08 9.66 -14.59
N ARG A 47 -9.86 10.00 -14.20
CA ARG A 47 -8.99 9.16 -13.35
C ARG A 47 -9.45 9.23 -11.91
N PHE A 48 -9.73 8.09 -11.28
CA PHE A 48 -9.81 8.03 -9.83
C PHE A 48 -8.40 8.08 -9.25
N GLU A 49 -7.99 9.25 -8.78
CA GLU A 49 -6.78 9.41 -7.99
C GLU A 49 -6.96 8.71 -6.64
N ARG A 50 -6.25 7.60 -6.48
CA ARG A 50 -6.23 6.79 -5.24
C ARG A 50 -5.10 7.19 -4.28
N THR A 51 -4.57 8.40 -4.47
CA THR A 51 -3.47 8.94 -3.69
C THR A 51 -3.98 10.13 -2.92
N VAL A 52 -3.94 10.06 -1.59
CA VAL A 52 -4.21 11.19 -0.72
C VAL A 52 -2.90 11.60 -0.08
N GLY A 53 -2.43 12.81 -0.38
CA GLY A 53 -1.22 13.37 0.20
C GLY A 53 -1.56 14.31 1.35
N VAL A 54 -1.04 14.04 2.55
CA VAL A 54 -1.10 15.01 3.66
C VAL A 54 0.21 15.81 3.66
N PRO A 55 0.16 17.15 3.60
CA PRO A 55 1.38 17.95 3.65
C PRO A 55 2.04 17.85 5.03
N LEU A 56 3.32 17.52 5.05
CA LEU A 56 4.21 17.59 6.21
C LEU A 56 5.11 18.83 6.11
N PHE A 57 5.80 19.14 7.21
CA PHE A 57 6.78 20.22 7.27
C PHE A 57 7.90 20.05 6.22
N GLY A 58 8.36 21.18 5.67
CA GLY A 58 9.44 21.23 4.69
C GLY A 58 9.08 20.52 3.39
N ASN A 59 8.02 20.95 2.69
CA ASN A 59 7.61 20.47 1.34
C ASN A 59 7.57 18.93 1.15
N THR A 60 7.35 18.19 2.23
CA THR A 60 7.36 16.72 2.24
C THR A 60 5.91 16.26 2.34
N TRP A 61 5.50 15.28 1.53
CA TRP A 61 4.09 14.84 1.46
C TRP A 61 3.96 13.42 1.98
N LEU A 62 3.11 13.17 2.96
CA LEU A 62 2.78 11.81 3.37
C LEU A 62 1.74 11.26 2.39
N SER A 63 2.19 10.41 1.47
CA SER A 63 1.34 9.86 0.41
C SER A 63 0.70 8.56 0.87
N PHE A 64 -0.62 8.58 1.03
CA PHE A 64 -1.42 7.39 1.23
C PHE A 64 -1.89 6.87 -0.12
N TRP A 65 -1.35 5.73 -0.54
CA TRP A 65 -1.80 5.06 -1.74
C TRP A 65 -2.74 3.92 -1.39
N PHE A 66 -4.01 4.05 -1.78
CA PHE A 66 -4.99 3.00 -1.57
C PHE A 66 -5.05 2.07 -2.78
N SER A 67 -4.70 0.81 -2.57
CA SER A 67 -4.71 -0.19 -3.63
C SER A 67 -5.42 -1.47 -3.20
N PRO A 68 -6.60 -1.77 -3.78
CA PRO A 68 -7.39 -2.94 -3.40
C PRO A 68 -6.62 -4.27 -3.44
N PRO A 69 -5.75 -4.54 -4.43
CA PRO A 69 -4.93 -5.76 -4.43
C PRO A 69 -3.97 -5.85 -3.24
N TRP A 70 -3.35 -4.74 -2.85
CA TRP A 70 -2.43 -4.69 -1.72
C TRP A 70 -3.16 -4.89 -0.40
N THR A 71 -4.39 -4.38 -0.25
CA THR A 71 -5.22 -4.66 0.93
C THR A 71 -5.46 -6.15 1.13
N GLY A 72 -5.70 -6.90 0.04
CA GLY A 72 -5.82 -8.36 0.10
C GLY A 72 -4.50 -9.06 0.44
N PHE A 73 -3.38 -8.57 -0.08
CA PHE A 73 -2.06 -9.11 0.27
C PHE A 73 -1.71 -8.90 1.75
N PHE A 74 -1.93 -7.69 2.27
CA PHE A 74 -1.66 -7.36 3.67
C PHE A 74 -2.53 -8.14 4.67
N TYR A 75 -3.65 -8.72 4.24
CA TYR A 75 -4.44 -9.64 5.07
C TYR A 75 -3.62 -10.86 5.52
N PHE A 76 -2.64 -11.31 4.73
CA PHE A 76 -1.77 -12.43 5.09
C PHE A 76 -0.58 -12.03 5.96
N VAL A 77 -0.32 -10.73 6.10
CA VAL A 77 0.82 -10.23 6.86
C VAL A 77 0.40 -10.06 8.32
N ASN A 78 1.29 -10.42 9.23
CA ASN A 78 1.05 -10.22 10.66
C ASN A 78 0.92 -8.71 10.97
N LEU A 79 0.06 -8.37 11.93
CA LEU A 79 -0.16 -6.99 12.36
C LEU A 79 1.13 -6.34 12.89
N ASP A 80 1.96 -7.09 13.62
CA ASP A 80 3.21 -6.59 14.20
C ASP A 80 4.22 -6.18 13.11
N ILE A 81 4.28 -6.95 12.03
CA ILE A 81 5.14 -6.68 10.87
C ILE A 81 4.63 -5.43 10.15
N SER A 82 3.33 -5.36 9.89
CA SER A 82 2.71 -4.23 9.20
C SER A 82 2.87 -2.93 10.00
N ALA A 83 2.69 -2.99 11.32
CA ALA A 83 2.91 -1.86 12.23
C ALA A 83 4.37 -1.39 12.20
N SER A 84 5.33 -2.32 12.23
CA SER A 84 6.75 -2.00 12.15
C SER A 84 7.09 -1.26 10.85
N ILE A 85 6.66 -1.80 9.70
CA ILE A 85 6.88 -1.17 8.39
C ILE A 85 6.29 0.24 8.36
N TRP A 86 5.08 0.42 8.87
CA TRP A 86 4.42 1.72 8.89
C TRP A 86 5.14 2.72 9.80
N VAL A 87 5.54 2.31 11.01
CA VAL A 87 6.29 3.18 11.94
C VAL A 87 7.62 3.61 11.32
N PHE A 88 8.39 2.69 10.74
CA PHE A 88 9.65 3.02 10.08
C PHE A 88 9.44 3.93 8.87
N TYR A 89 8.40 3.71 8.08
CA TYR A 89 8.04 4.60 6.97
C TYR A 89 7.77 6.03 7.45
N VAL A 90 7.00 6.20 8.53
CA VAL A 90 6.71 7.52 9.11
C VAL A 90 7.98 8.17 9.66
N LEU A 91 8.84 7.42 10.35
CA LEU A 91 10.11 7.91 10.88
C LEU A 91 11.02 8.45 9.76
N VAL A 92 11.17 7.70 8.67
CA VAL A 92 11.96 8.13 7.50
C VAL A 92 11.36 9.39 6.86
N ARG A 93 10.03 9.47 6.77
CA ARG A 93 9.35 10.65 6.21
C ARG A 93 9.55 11.89 7.09
N LEU A 94 9.49 11.71 8.40
CA LEU A 94 9.74 12.78 9.38
C LEU A 94 11.18 13.28 9.28
N GLN A 95 12.13 12.37 9.23
CA GLN A 95 13.54 12.67 9.06
C GLN A 95 13.80 13.47 7.77
N ARG A 96 13.20 13.08 6.64
CA ARG A 96 13.27 13.85 5.39
C ARG A 96 12.69 15.26 5.55
N GLY A 97 11.54 15.42 6.21
CA GLY A 97 10.94 16.72 6.46
C GLY A 97 11.83 17.65 7.29
N ILE A 98 12.53 17.11 8.29
CA ILE A 98 13.51 17.85 9.09
C ILE A 98 14.70 18.30 8.22
N PHE A 99 15.29 17.38 7.44
CA PHE A 99 16.42 17.74 6.56
C PHE A 99 16.04 18.75 5.49
N ASN A 100 14.82 18.66 4.93
CA ASN A 100 14.35 19.63 3.96
C ASN A 100 14.17 21.02 4.58
N THR A 101 13.73 21.09 5.84
CA THR A 101 13.61 22.36 6.59
C THR A 101 14.98 22.97 6.93
N LEU A 102 15.99 22.14 7.17
CA LEU A 102 17.38 22.57 7.42
C LEU A 102 18.14 22.95 6.14
N GLY A 103 17.53 22.79 4.95
CA GLY A 103 18.18 23.08 3.68
C GLY A 103 19.27 22.07 3.28
N VAL A 104 19.37 20.94 3.98
CA VAL A 104 20.31 19.87 3.67
C VAL A 104 19.71 19.02 2.56
N GLN A 105 19.95 19.42 1.32
CA GLN A 105 19.60 18.65 0.14
C GLN A 105 20.89 18.17 -0.53
N SER A 106 21.13 16.85 -0.52
CA SER A 106 22.17 16.27 -1.35
C SER A 106 21.63 16.16 -2.78
N THR A 107 22.29 16.83 -3.73
CA THR A 107 21.93 16.83 -5.16
C THR A 107 22.45 15.58 -5.89
N GLN A 108 23.20 14.70 -5.20
CA GLN A 108 23.90 13.59 -5.83
C GLN A 108 23.04 12.32 -5.88
N ARG A 109 22.37 12.10 -7.00
CA ARG A 109 21.55 10.90 -7.22
C ARG A 109 22.44 9.67 -7.33
N ILE A 110 22.50 8.85 -6.27
CA ILE A 110 23.40 7.69 -6.18
C ILE A 110 22.87 6.46 -6.95
N ASP A 111 21.56 6.42 -7.24
CA ASP A 111 20.94 5.34 -8.01
C ASP A 111 19.66 5.82 -8.73
N PHE A 112 19.28 5.15 -9.81
CA PHE A 112 18.10 5.48 -10.63
C PHE A 112 16.79 5.39 -9.83
N TYR A 113 16.71 4.49 -8.85
CA TYR A 113 15.53 4.27 -8.01
C TYR A 113 15.51 5.11 -6.73
N SER A 114 16.60 5.82 -6.42
CA SER A 114 16.68 6.63 -5.20
C SER A 114 16.03 8.00 -5.43
N GLU A 115 14.84 8.20 -4.85
CA GLU A 115 14.18 9.52 -4.85
C GLU A 115 14.86 10.53 -3.91
N ASP A 116 15.53 10.06 -2.85
CA ASP A 116 16.32 10.89 -1.93
C ASP A 116 17.75 10.36 -1.81
N PRO A 117 18.74 11.12 -2.32
CA PRO A 117 20.16 10.83 -2.15
C PRO A 117 20.59 10.57 -0.71
N PHE A 118 20.04 11.33 0.24
CA PHE A 118 20.40 11.20 1.65
C PHE A 118 19.96 9.85 2.25
N LEU A 119 18.74 9.42 1.95
CA LEU A 119 18.24 8.12 2.43
C LEU A 119 18.99 6.96 1.79
N ALA A 120 19.42 7.13 0.54
CA ALA A 120 20.22 6.15 -0.16
C ALA A 120 21.62 6.01 0.46
N HIS A 121 22.27 7.10 0.90
CA HIS A 121 23.52 7.02 1.67
C HIS A 121 23.34 6.28 3.01
N GLN A 122 22.25 6.56 3.73
CA GLN A 122 21.97 5.87 4.99
C GLN A 122 21.69 4.38 4.82
N GLY A 123 20.97 3.97 3.78
CA GLY A 123 20.72 2.56 3.48
C GLY A 123 21.98 1.78 3.08
N LEU A 124 22.98 2.47 2.54
CA LEU A 124 24.29 1.91 2.19
C LEU A 124 25.28 1.89 3.37
N GLY A 125 24.93 2.51 4.50
CA GLY A 125 25.75 2.53 5.72
C GLY A 125 26.86 3.60 5.73
N ALA A 126 26.72 4.67 4.94
CA ALA A 126 27.69 5.77 4.84
C ALA A 126 27.28 7.01 5.66
#